data_AF-A0A3A5VYL5-F1
#
_entry.id   AF-A0A3A5VYL5-F1
#
_cell.length_a   1.000
_cell.length_b   1.000
_cell.length_c   1.000
_cell.angle_alpha   90.00
_cell.angle_beta   90.00
_cell.angle_gamma   90.00
#
_symmetry.space_group_name_H-M   'P 1'
#
loop_
_entity.id
_entity.type
_entity.pdbx_description
1 polymer ?
#
loop_
_entity_poly.entity_id
_entity_poly.type
_entity_poly.pdbx_seq_one_letter_code
_entity_poly.pdbx_strand_id
1 'polypeptide(L)'
;GGKPPRGSISDWKVHEVLLASVSLVTGGPAAAIHMQGPYTTAASCEKDLIIVQPIDVIGKESIGKVVIVDPDEMDNDYLRQVNEALKQGGLRCVVVRGHGAYAVGANLDQAMANAAMLEHSMQVLLLARQANLKF
;
A
#
# COMPACT_ATOMS: atom_id res chain seq x y z
N GLY A 1 -7.68 -8.27 -20.05
CA GLY A 1 -6.34 -8.82 -20.31
C GLY A 1 -5.83 -8.31 -21.63
N GLY A 2 -4.96 -7.29 -21.61
CA GLY A 2 -4.42 -6.63 -22.79
C GLY A 2 -2.89 -6.54 -22.76
N LYS A 3 -2.30 -5.97 -23.82
CA LYS A 3 -0.87 -5.64 -23.86
C LYS A 3 -0.57 -4.50 -22.87
N PRO A 4 0.65 -4.44 -22.31
CA PRO A 4 1.07 -3.31 -21.48
C PRO A 4 0.84 -1.97 -22.22
N PRO A 5 0.30 -0.95 -21.54
CA PRO A 5 0.26 0.41 -22.08
C PRO A 5 1.67 0.88 -22.49
N ARG A 6 1.74 1.78 -23.47
CA ARG A 6 3.03 2.32 -23.92
C ARG A 6 3.74 3.00 -22.75
N GLY A 7 4.98 2.58 -22.48
CA GLY A 7 5.81 3.14 -21.40
C GLY A 7 5.45 2.65 -20.01
N SER A 8 4.64 1.59 -19.89
CA SER A 8 4.25 1.04 -18.60
C SER A 8 5.42 0.35 -17.90
N ILE A 9 5.46 0.48 -16.58
CA ILE A 9 6.33 -0.26 -15.69
C ILE A 9 5.88 -1.72 -15.52
N SER A 10 6.73 -2.58 -14.95
CA SER A 10 6.52 -4.04 -14.89
C SER A 10 5.27 -4.46 -14.12
N ASP A 11 4.83 -3.65 -13.17
CA ASP A 11 3.69 -3.85 -12.27
C ASP A 11 2.42 -3.11 -12.73
N TRP A 12 2.33 -2.72 -14.01
CA TRP A 12 1.17 -1.99 -14.55
C TRP A 12 -0.18 -2.66 -14.32
N LYS A 13 -0.22 -4.00 -14.25
CA LYS A 13 -1.45 -4.76 -13.94
C LYS A 13 -1.93 -4.52 -12.51
N VAL A 14 -1.01 -4.31 -11.57
CA VAL A 14 -1.35 -3.92 -10.20
C VAL A 14 -2.01 -2.55 -10.22
N HIS A 15 -1.40 -1.57 -10.89
CA HIS A 15 -2.01 -0.25 -11.09
C HIS A 15 -3.40 -0.33 -11.72
N GLU A 16 -3.59 -1.13 -12.77
CA GLU A 16 -4.89 -1.32 -13.43
C GLU A 16 -5.97 -1.79 -12.43
N VAL A 17 -5.67 -2.83 -11.65
CA VAL A 17 -6.61 -3.40 -10.67
C VAL A 17 -6.92 -2.43 -9.53
N LEU A 18 -5.91 -1.70 -9.04
CA LEU A 18 -6.08 -0.70 -7.98
C LEU A 18 -6.93 0.47 -8.47
N LEU A 19 -6.63 1.02 -9.65
CA LEU A 19 -7.39 2.12 -10.26
C LEU A 19 -8.84 1.72 -10.53
N ALA A 20 -9.07 0.51 -11.05
CA ALA A 20 -10.43 0.00 -11.26
C ALA A 20 -11.19 -0.16 -9.94
N SER A 21 -10.53 -0.58 -8.87
CA SER A 21 -11.17 -0.78 -7.56
C SER A 21 -11.54 0.55 -6.90
N VAL A 22 -10.68 1.56 -7.05
CA VAL A 22 -10.88 2.89 -6.47
C VAL A 22 -11.91 3.69 -7.26
N SER A 23 -11.88 3.61 -8.60
CA SER A 23 -12.82 4.35 -9.46
C SER A 23 -14.28 3.97 -9.21
N LEU A 24 -14.55 2.72 -8.83
CA LEU A 24 -15.89 2.27 -8.43
C LEU A 24 -16.39 2.97 -7.16
N VAL A 25 -15.49 3.33 -6.25
CA VAL A 25 -15.84 3.94 -4.95
C VAL A 25 -15.94 5.46 -5.07
N THR A 26 -15.09 6.06 -5.90
CA THR A 26 -15.04 7.52 -6.12
C THR A 26 -15.99 8.01 -7.20
N GLY A 27 -16.67 7.11 -7.92
CA GLY A 27 -17.53 7.46 -9.05
C GLY A 27 -16.77 7.86 -10.32
N GLY A 28 -15.52 7.41 -10.46
CA GLY A 28 -14.70 7.59 -11.66
C GLY A 28 -13.25 7.99 -11.39
N PRO A 29 -12.98 9.12 -10.72
CA PRO A 29 -11.62 9.61 -10.51
C PRO A 29 -10.79 8.68 -9.63
N ALA A 30 -9.63 8.23 -10.12
CA ALA A 30 -8.73 7.38 -9.35
C ALA A 30 -7.27 7.67 -9.69
N ALA A 31 -6.42 7.54 -8.68
CA ALA A 31 -4.98 7.61 -8.80
C ALA A 31 -4.34 6.51 -7.94
N ALA A 32 -3.19 6.03 -8.38
CA ALA A 32 -2.40 5.01 -7.68
C ALA A 32 -0.91 5.35 -7.82
N ILE A 33 -0.18 5.26 -6.71
CA ILE A 33 1.27 5.49 -6.65
C ILE A 33 1.91 4.22 -6.09
N HIS A 34 2.91 3.68 -6.79
CA HIS A 34 3.83 2.71 -6.21
C HIS A 34 4.96 3.47 -5.53
N MET A 35 5.18 3.18 -4.25
CA MET A 35 6.20 3.82 -3.42
C MET A 35 7.12 2.76 -2.81
N GLN A 36 8.42 2.99 -2.93
CA GLN A 36 9.45 2.10 -2.38
C GLN A 36 10.13 2.78 -1.18
N GLY A 37 9.29 3.20 -0.23
CA GLY A 37 9.75 3.84 1.01
C GLY A 37 10.56 2.85 1.85
N PRO A 38 11.77 3.21 2.30
CA PRO A 38 12.65 2.28 3.01
C PRO A 38 12.06 1.77 4.33
N TYR A 39 11.31 2.60 5.07
CA TYR A 39 10.75 2.20 6.36
C TYR A 39 9.56 1.25 6.18
N THR A 40 8.65 1.56 5.24
CA THR A 40 7.54 0.65 4.94
C THR A 40 8.05 -0.68 4.41
N THR A 41 9.05 -0.64 3.52
CA THR A 41 9.67 -1.84 2.96
C THR A 41 10.35 -2.66 4.06
N ALA A 42 11.14 -2.02 4.94
CA ALA A 42 11.80 -2.70 6.04
C ALA A 42 10.82 -3.32 7.04
N ALA A 43 9.76 -2.59 7.42
CA ALA A 43 8.71 -3.11 8.30
C ALA A 43 8.02 -4.32 7.68
N SER A 44 7.77 -4.30 6.37
CA SER A 44 7.14 -5.42 5.67
C SER A 44 8.00 -6.70 5.66
N CYS A 45 9.32 -6.61 5.80
CA CYS A 45 10.21 -7.78 5.75
C CYS A 45 10.08 -8.70 6.99
N GLU A 46 9.37 -8.28 8.05
CA GLU A 46 9.09 -9.11 9.22
C GLU A 46 8.13 -10.26 8.88
N LYS A 47 8.63 -11.50 8.80
CA LYS A 47 7.92 -12.66 8.22
C LYS A 47 6.50 -12.88 8.74
N ASP A 48 6.28 -12.72 10.04
CA ASP A 48 4.98 -13.00 10.67
C ASP A 48 4.03 -11.79 10.64
N LEU A 49 4.49 -10.65 10.12
CA LEU A 49 3.70 -9.44 10.00
C LEU A 49 2.77 -9.55 8.78
N ILE A 50 1.47 -9.61 9.03
CA ILE A 50 0.42 -9.61 7.99
C ILE A 50 -0.27 -8.25 7.83
N ILE A 51 -0.16 -7.40 8.85
CA ILE A 51 -0.79 -6.09 8.91
C ILE A 51 0.24 -5.10 9.44
N VAL A 52 0.35 -4.00 8.73
CA VAL A 52 1.06 -2.80 9.17
C VAL A 52 0.06 -1.84 9.79
N GLN A 53 0.31 -1.38 11.01
CA GLN A 53 -0.55 -0.41 11.69
C GLN A 53 0.27 0.75 12.27
N PRO A 54 -0.05 2.01 11.89
CA PRO A 54 0.53 3.19 12.50
C PRO A 54 0.33 3.22 14.02
N ILE A 55 1.35 3.70 14.73
CA ILE A 55 1.30 3.93 16.18
C ILE A 55 1.05 5.40 16.52
N ASP A 56 1.38 6.30 15.60
CA ASP A 56 1.17 7.74 15.72
C ASP A 56 -0.30 8.12 15.49
N VAL A 57 -0.69 9.25 16.06
CA VAL A 57 -2.10 9.72 16.09
C VAL A 57 -2.63 9.93 14.67
N ILE A 58 -1.89 10.66 13.83
CA ILE A 58 -2.37 11.04 12.50
C ILE A 58 -2.45 9.81 11.60
N GLY A 59 -1.45 8.93 11.60
CA GLY A 59 -1.46 7.70 10.82
C GLY A 59 -2.62 6.77 11.19
N LYS A 60 -2.96 6.66 12.47
CA LYS A 60 -4.13 5.86 12.93
C LYS A 60 -5.44 6.38 12.35
N GLU A 61 -5.64 7.70 12.35
CA GLU A 61 -6.86 8.33 11.85
C GLU A 61 -6.93 8.32 10.32
N SER A 62 -5.82 8.68 9.67
CA SER A 62 -5.75 8.96 8.24
C SER A 62 -5.49 7.73 7.37
N ILE A 63 -4.72 6.74 7.84
CA ILE A 63 -4.42 5.50 7.10
C ILE A 63 -5.08 4.30 7.76
N GLY A 64 -4.94 4.15 9.08
CA GLY A 64 -5.43 2.99 9.80
C GLY A 64 -4.60 1.74 9.49
N LYS A 65 -5.22 0.56 9.48
CA LYS A 65 -4.51 -0.70 9.20
C LYS A 65 -4.26 -0.88 7.70
N VAL A 66 -3.10 -1.39 7.34
CA VAL A 66 -2.70 -1.70 5.97
C VAL A 66 -2.30 -3.17 5.89
N VAL A 67 -2.86 -3.90 4.93
CA VAL A 67 -2.58 -5.33 4.75
C VAL A 67 -1.29 -5.53 3.96
N ILE A 68 -0.47 -6.48 4.38
CA ILE A 68 0.70 -6.96 3.65
C ILE A 68 0.28 -8.14 2.78
N VAL A 69 0.67 -8.10 1.51
CA VAL A 69 0.55 -9.21 0.58
C VAL A 69 1.93 -9.76 0.29
N ASP A 70 2.04 -11.07 0.31
CA ASP A 70 3.23 -11.78 -0.12
C ASP A 70 3.25 -11.87 -1.66
N PRO A 71 4.34 -11.46 -2.31
CA PRO A 71 4.48 -11.62 -3.75
C PRO A 71 4.78 -13.10 -4.03
N ASP A 72 3.74 -13.90 -4.25
CA ASP A 72 3.89 -15.20 -4.91
C ASP A 72 4.15 -15.02 -6.42
N GLU A 73 4.42 -16.11 -7.16
CA GLU A 73 4.56 -16.06 -8.62
C GLU A 73 3.42 -15.23 -9.21
N MET A 74 3.74 -14.10 -9.86
CA MET A 74 2.84 -13.04 -10.37
C MET A 74 1.71 -13.54 -11.28
N ASP A 75 0.77 -14.29 -10.74
CA ASP A 75 -0.36 -14.91 -11.40
C ASP A 75 -1.64 -14.07 -11.18
N ASN A 76 -2.77 -14.55 -11.69
CA ASN A 76 -4.03 -13.85 -11.49
C ASN A 76 -4.49 -13.86 -10.02
N ASP A 77 -4.02 -14.82 -9.21
CA ASP A 77 -4.33 -14.87 -7.79
C ASP A 77 -3.62 -13.77 -7.02
N TYR A 78 -2.38 -13.43 -7.37
CA TYR A 78 -1.67 -12.27 -6.80
C TYR A 78 -2.45 -10.96 -6.99
N LEU A 79 -2.95 -10.67 -8.20
CA LEU A 79 -3.73 -9.46 -8.46
C LEU A 79 -5.03 -9.41 -7.64
N ARG A 80 -5.66 -10.57 -7.44
CA ARG A 80 -6.86 -10.70 -6.60
C ARG A 80 -6.52 -10.44 -5.13
N GLN A 81 -5.45 -11.02 -4.62
CA GLN A 81 -4.98 -10.81 -3.25
C GLN A 81 -4.66 -9.34 -2.98
N VAL A 82 -3.97 -8.66 -3.90
CA VAL A 82 -3.68 -7.22 -3.79
C VAL A 82 -4.96 -6.38 -3.70
N ASN A 83 -5.97 -6.69 -4.51
CA ASN A 83 -7.26 -5.99 -4.45
C ASN A 83 -8.02 -6.26 -3.13
N GLU A 84 -8.09 -7.52 -2.71
CA GLU A 84 -8.73 -7.91 -1.46
C GLU A 84 -8.05 -7.25 -0.25
N ALA A 85 -6.72 -7.25 -0.23
CA ALA A 85 -5.91 -6.58 0.78
C ALA A 85 -6.16 -5.06 0.82
N LEU A 86 -6.22 -4.40 -0.34
CA LEU A 86 -6.57 -2.98 -0.41
C LEU A 86 -7.94 -2.70 0.22
N LYS A 87 -8.95 -3.52 -0.09
CA LYS A 87 -10.30 -3.37 0.46
C LYS A 87 -10.34 -3.60 1.97
N GLN A 88 -9.66 -4.64 2.45
CA GLN A 88 -9.56 -4.96 3.87
C GLN A 88 -8.80 -3.87 4.67
N GLY A 89 -7.84 -3.20 4.02
CA GLY A 89 -7.07 -2.07 4.54
C GLY A 89 -7.75 -0.70 4.39
N GLY A 90 -9.03 -0.65 4.03
CA GLY A 90 -9.79 0.60 3.98
C GLY A 90 -9.55 1.47 2.74
N LEU A 91 -9.10 0.88 1.62
CA LEU A 91 -8.96 1.53 0.31
C LEU A 91 -7.99 2.73 0.30
N ARG A 92 -6.89 2.64 1.05
CA ARG A 92 -5.86 3.69 1.11
C ARG A 92 -4.51 3.20 0.64
N CYS A 93 -4.04 2.09 1.21
CA CYS A 93 -2.76 1.49 0.87
C CYS A 93 -2.83 -0.04 0.89
N VAL A 94 -1.90 -0.67 0.21
CA VAL A 94 -1.56 -2.09 0.33
C VAL A 94 -0.03 -2.23 0.26
N VAL A 95 0.54 -3.05 1.12
CA VAL A 95 1.98 -3.29 1.18
C VAL A 95 2.31 -4.59 0.48
N VAL A 96 3.34 -4.62 -0.34
CA VAL A 96 3.88 -5.85 -0.93
C VAL A 96 5.19 -6.16 -0.22
N ARG A 97 5.26 -7.33 0.40
CA ARG A 97 6.40 -7.71 1.25
C ARG A 97 7.72 -7.54 0.49
N GLY A 98 8.61 -6.73 1.05
CA GLY A 98 9.94 -6.46 0.48
C GLY A 98 9.96 -5.61 -0.80
N HIS A 99 8.81 -5.14 -1.30
CA HIS A 99 8.70 -4.38 -2.56
C HIS A 99 8.11 -2.97 -2.38
N GLY A 100 7.77 -2.60 -1.14
CA GLY A 100 7.17 -1.31 -0.82
C GLY A 100 5.65 -1.37 -0.76
N ALA A 101 4.99 -0.28 -1.13
CA ALA A 101 3.54 -0.16 -1.01
C ALA A 101 2.91 0.51 -2.23
N TYR A 102 1.64 0.22 -2.45
CA TYR A 102 0.79 0.99 -3.34
C TYR A 102 -0.16 1.84 -2.51
N ALA A 103 -0.21 3.13 -2.80
CA ALA A 103 -1.17 4.05 -2.22
C ALA A 103 -2.16 4.51 -3.30
N VAL A 104 -3.42 4.68 -2.91
CA VAL A 104 -4.50 5.05 -3.82
C VAL A 104 -5.29 6.24 -3.31
N GLY A 105 -6.00 6.91 -4.21
CA GLY A 105 -6.90 8.01 -3.87
C GLY A 105 -7.74 8.43 -5.08
N ALA A 106 -8.65 9.39 -4.90
CA ALA A 106 -9.45 9.96 -5.97
C ALA A 106 -8.60 10.79 -6.96
N ASN A 107 -7.45 11.26 -6.51
CA ASN A 107 -6.49 12.05 -7.29
C ASN A 107 -5.06 11.82 -6.76
N LEU A 108 -4.07 12.36 -7.46
CA LEU A 108 -2.66 12.20 -7.11
C LEU A 108 -2.32 12.82 -5.75
N ASP A 109 -2.96 13.93 -5.37
CA ASP A 109 -2.72 14.56 -4.07
C ASP A 109 -3.12 13.63 -2.92
N GLN A 110 -4.27 12.97 -3.03
CA GLN A 110 -4.73 12.02 -2.03
C GLN A 110 -3.88 10.75 -2.02
N ALA A 111 -3.54 10.20 -3.19
CA ALA A 111 -2.65 9.04 -3.26
C ALA A 111 -1.26 9.34 -2.67
N MET A 112 -0.73 10.55 -2.93
CA MET A 112 0.55 11.00 -2.39
C MET A 112 0.49 11.27 -0.88
N ALA A 113 -0.60 11.86 -0.40
CA ALA A 113 -0.82 12.06 1.04
C ALA A 113 -0.88 10.71 1.78
N ASN A 114 -1.59 9.73 1.22
CA ASN A 114 -1.65 8.38 1.77
C ASN A 114 -0.25 7.71 1.76
N ALA A 115 0.48 7.85 0.66
CA ALA A 115 1.83 7.32 0.53
C ALA A 115 2.78 7.91 1.59
N ALA A 116 2.85 9.25 1.66
CA ALA A 116 3.71 9.96 2.57
C ALA A 116 3.38 9.63 4.04
N MET A 117 2.09 9.53 4.36
CA MET A 117 1.65 9.20 5.72
C MET A 117 2.02 7.78 6.12
N LEU A 118 1.83 6.79 5.23
CA LEU A 118 2.23 5.42 5.50
C LEU A 118 3.74 5.33 5.80
N GLU A 119 4.58 5.95 4.95
CA GLU A 119 6.03 5.94 5.16
C GLU A 119 6.43 6.64 6.46
N HIS A 120 5.83 7.79 6.75
CA HIS A 120 6.07 8.53 7.98
C HIS A 120 5.71 7.67 9.21
N SER A 121 4.52 7.08 9.23
CA SER A 121 4.09 6.22 10.33
C SER A 121 5.01 5.01 10.52
N MET A 122 5.54 4.45 9.43
CA MET A 122 6.47 3.32 9.51
C MET A 122 7.85 3.71 10.00
N GLN A 123 8.32 4.91 9.64
CA GLN A 123 9.50 5.48 10.25
C GLN A 123 9.33 5.62 11.76
N VAL A 124 8.20 6.17 12.22
CA VAL A 124 7.89 6.31 13.65
C VAL A 124 7.86 4.94 14.33
N LEU A 125 7.19 3.94 13.74
CA LEU A 125 7.11 2.58 14.27
C LEU A 125 8.49 1.96 14.45
N LEU A 126 9.34 2.01 13.42
CA LEU A 126 10.66 1.37 13.45
C LEU A 126 11.60 2.09 14.42
N LEU A 127 11.56 3.42 14.50
CA LEU A 127 12.32 4.18 15.48
C LEU A 127 11.86 3.88 16.91
N ALA A 128 10.55 3.77 17.15
CA ALA A 128 10.00 3.41 18.46
C ALA A 128 10.42 2.01 18.90
N ARG A 129 10.41 1.04 17.98
CA ARG A 129 10.91 -0.33 18.23
C ARG A 129 12.41 -0.32 18.53
N GLN A 130 13.21 0.42 17.76
CA GLN A 130 14.65 0.54 17.98
C GLN A 130 14.98 1.15 19.36
N ALA A 131 14.15 2.09 19.82
CA ALA A 131 14.26 2.70 21.14
C ALA A 131 13.66 1.85 22.28
N ASN A 132 13.16 0.64 21.99
CA ASN A 132 12.48 -0.25 22.95
C ASN A 132 11.29 0.41 23.67
N LEU A 133 10.55 1.27 22.98
CA LEU A 133 9.32 1.85 23.50
C LEU A 133 8.19 0.80 23.51
N LYS A 134 7.34 0.86 24.54
CA LYS A 134 6.10 0.08 24.61
C LYS A 134 4.93 0.97 24.18
N PHE A 135 4.10 0.48 23.27
CA PHE A 135 2.98 1.21 22.69
C PHE A 135 1.81 0.26 22.41
#